data_AF-A0AB74LTN3-F1
#
_entry.id   AF-A0AB74LTN3-F1
#
_cell.length_a   1.000
_cell.length_b   1.000
_cell.length_c   1.000
_cell.angle_alpha   90.00
_cell.angle_beta   90.00
_cell.angle_gamma   90.00
#
_symmetry.space_group_name_H-M   'P 1'
#
loop_
_entity.id
_entity.type
_entity.pdbx_description
1 polymer ?
#
loop_
_entity_poly.entity_id
_entity_poly.type
_entity_poly.pdbx_seq_one_letter_code
_entity_poly.pdbx_strand_id
1 'polypeptide(L)' 'MKQTSSYEAAEALRAIGRNVEPPGDDPGLWLVDGLECTDGELIALAHLFGLVAGSDRAQ' A
#
# COMPACT_ATOMS: atom_id res chain seq x y z
N MET A 1 -2.02 7.00 -16.87
CA MET A 1 -2.29 6.44 -15.53
C MET A 1 -0.95 6.24 -14.85
N LYS A 2 -0.66 6.94 -13.74
CA LYS A 2 0.48 6.54 -12.91
C LYS A 2 -0.01 5.34 -12.11
N GLN A 3 0.56 4.16 -12.35
CA GLN A 3 0.39 3.04 -11.42
C GLN A 3 0.93 3.53 -10.08
N THR A 4 0.10 3.52 -9.04
CA THR A 4 0.56 3.81 -7.68
C THR A 4 1.54 2.72 -7.30
N SER A 5 2.78 3.08 -7.00
CA SER A 5 3.80 2.10 -6.60
C SER A 5 3.46 1.58 -5.19
N SER A 6 3.86 0.34 -4.88
CA SER A 6 3.74 -0.19 -3.51
C SER A 6 4.46 0.68 -2.49
N TYR A 7 5.53 1.36 -2.89
CA TYR A 7 6.20 2.34 -2.04
C TYR A 7 5.31 3.53 -1.67
N GLU A 8 4.59 4.11 -2.63
CA GLU A 8 3.64 5.21 -2.34
C GLU A 8 2.51 4.74 -1.42
N ALA A 9 1.98 3.53 -1.64
CA ALA A 9 0.96 2.96 -0.78
C ALA A 9 1.48 2.74 0.65
N ALA A 10 2.72 2.25 0.81
CA ALA A 10 3.36 2.09 2.11
C ALA A 10 3.55 3.43 2.84
N GLU A 11 4.03 4.46 2.14
CA GLU A 11 4.19 5.80 2.71
C GLU A 11 2.85 6.41 3.14
N ALA A 12 1.81 6.24 2.33
CA ALA A 12 0.47 6.74 2.63
C ALA A 12 -0.12 6.04 3.87
N LEU A 13 0.04 4.72 3.99
CA LEU A 13 -0.36 3.96 5.17
C LEU A 13 0.43 4.38 6.42
N ARG A 14 1.75 4.59 6.30
CA ARG A 14 2.57 5.13 7.41
C ARG A 14 2.10 6.51 7.85
N ALA A 15 1.67 7.36 6.91
CA ALA A 15 1.17 8.71 7.21
C ALA A 15 -0.10 8.71 8.06
N ILE A 16 -0.94 7.66 7.97
CA ILE A 16 -2.11 7.49 8.86
C ILE A 16 -1.80 6.75 10.15
N GLY A 17 -0.53 6.45 10.42
CA GLY A 17 -0.08 5.78 11.65
C GLY A 17 -0.12 4.25 11.61
N ARG A 18 -0.28 3.64 10.44
CA ARG A 18 -0.09 2.17 10.30
C ARG A 18 1.39 1.82 10.32
N ASN A 19 1.75 0.71 10.97
CA ASN A 19 3.12 0.23 10.93
C ASN A 19 3.38 -0.56 9.66
N VAL A 20 3.97 0.06 8.64
CA VAL A 20 4.34 -0.64 7.40
C VAL A 20 5.85 -0.82 7.36
N GLU A 21 6.33 -2.05 7.23
CA GLU A 21 7.73 -2.40 7.09
C GLU A 21 8.02 -2.88 5.65
N PRO A 22 9.20 -2.53 5.10
CA PRO A 22 9.56 -2.93 3.75
C PRO A 22 9.77 -4.45 3.65
N PRO A 23 9.67 -5.02 2.44
CA PRO A 23 10.03 -6.41 2.21
C PRO A 23 11.47 -6.69 2.65
N GLY A 24 11.62 -7.72 3.47
CA GLY A 24 12.90 -8.20 3.97
C GLY A 24 13.58 -9.12 2.97
N ASP A 25 13.70 -10.39 3.33
CA ASP A 25 14.35 -11.42 2.50
C ASP A 25 13.48 -11.85 1.30
N ASP A 26 12.15 -11.69 1.42
CA ASP A 26 11.18 -12.04 0.37
C ASP A 26 10.76 -10.79 -0.43
N PRO A 27 11.23 -10.63 -1.68
CA PRO A 27 10.95 -9.44 -2.47
C PRO A 27 9.47 -9.37 -2.86
N GLY A 28 8.78 -8.32 -2.41
CA GLY A 28 7.37 -8.05 -2.72
C GLY A 28 6.39 -8.37 -1.58
N LEU A 29 6.89 -8.86 -0.44
CA LEU A 29 6.10 -9.14 0.76
C LEU A 29 6.33 -8.07 1.83
N TRP A 30 5.37 -7.15 1.96
CA TRP A 30 5.37 -6.09 2.97
C TRP A 30 4.80 -6.59 4.28
N LEU A 31 5.17 -5.97 5.39
CA LEU A 31 4.54 -6.22 6.69
C LEU A 31 3.73 -5.00 7.09
N VAL A 32 2.43 -5.17 7.32
CA VAL A 32 1.50 -4.12 7.77
C VAL A 32 0.93 -4.54 9.13
N ASP A 33 1.32 -3.83 10.19
CA ASP A 33 0.98 -4.15 11.58
C ASP A 33 1.31 -5.60 11.97
N GLY A 34 2.40 -6.13 11.41
CA GLY A 34 2.83 -7.51 11.62
C GLY A 34 2.13 -8.54 10.74
N LEU A 35 1.28 -8.13 9.80
CA LEU A 35 0.65 -8.99 8.80
C LEU A 35 1.36 -8.89 7.45
N GLU A 36 1.70 -10.03 6.87
CA GLU A 36 2.27 -10.12 5.53
C GLU A 36 1.23 -9.67 4.48
N CYS A 37 1.64 -8.79 3.59
CA CYS A 37 0.85 -8.19 2.53
C CYS A 37 1.67 -8.13 1.26
N THR A 38 1.16 -8.67 0.17
CA THR A 38 1.79 -8.48 -1.15
C THR A 38 1.70 -7.02 -1.60
N ASP A 39 2.51 -6.63 -2.58
CA ASP A 39 2.42 -5.29 -3.20
C ASP A 39 0.99 -4.94 -3.63
N GLY A 40 0.26 -5.91 -4.21
CA GLY A 40 -1.12 -5.72 -4.65
C GLY A 40 -2.11 -5.51 -3.51
N GLU A 41 -1.95 -6.27 -2.42
CA GLU A 41 -2.78 -6.12 -1.21
C GLU A 41 -2.50 -4.80 -0.50
N LEU A 42 -1.23 -4.39 -0.43
CA LEU A 42 -0.81 -3.11 0.14
C LEU A 42 -1.44 -1.93 -0.62
N ILE A 43 -1.39 -1.96 -1.95
CA ILE A 43 -2.00 -0.93 -2.81
C ILE A 43 -3.52 -0.94 -2.62
N ALA A 44 -4.16 -2.10 -2.62
CA ALA A 44 -5.59 -2.22 -2.37
C ALA A 44 -5.99 -1.68 -0.98
N LEU A 45 -5.19 -1.93 0.05
CA LEU A 45 -5.39 -1.40 1.40
C LEU A 45 -5.32 0.13 1.40
N ALA A 46 -4.30 0.72 0.77
CA ALA A 46 -4.16 2.17 0.67
C ALA A 46 -5.33 2.81 -0.11
N HIS A 47 -5.87 2.13 -1.13
CA HIS A 47 -7.10 2.55 -1.81
C HIS A 47 -8.35 2.46 -0.93
N LEU A 48 -8.49 1.39 -0.12
CA LEU A 48 -9.61 1.23 0.82
C LEU A 48 -9.65 2.36 1.85
N PHE A 49 -8.49 2.85 2.30
CA PHE A 49 -8.39 4.01 3.18
C PHE A 49 -8.50 5.36 2.45
N GLY A 50 -8.63 5.36 1.11
CA GLY A 50 -8.71 6.59 0.31
C GLY A 50 -7.41 7.41 0.29
N LEU A 51 -6.28 6.79 0.62
CA LEU A 51 -4.99 7.48 0.79
C LEU A 51 -4.25 7.66 -0.53
N VAL A 52 -4.51 6.76 -1.46
CA VAL A 52 -4.02 6.83 -2.84
C VAL A 52 -5.21 6.96 -3.75
N ALA A 53 -5.09 7.87 -4.72
CA ALA A 53 -6.13 8.10 -5.70
C ALA A 53 -6.37 6.79 -6.45
N GLY A 54 -7.45 6.09 -6.09
CA GLY A 54 -8.08 5.14 -6.99
C GLY A 54 -8.36 5.89 -8.27
N SER A 55 -8.08 5.29 -9.41
CA SER A 55 -8.76 5.68 -10.63
C SER A 55 -10.25 5.41 -10.38
N ASP A 56 -10.91 6.36 -9.73
CA ASP A 56 -12.35 6.42 -9.58
C ASP A 56 -12.89 6.47 -10.99
N ARG A 57 -13.38 5.32 -11.47
CA ARG A 57 -14.21 5.28 -12.66
C ARG A 57 -15.55 5.90 -12.27
N ALA A 58 -15.58 7.22 -12.28
CA ALA A 58 -16.78 8.02 -12.35
C ALA A 58 -16.62 9.10 -13.43
N GLN A 59 -16.18 8.74 -14.65
CA GLN A 59 -16.46 9.50 -15.88
C GLN A 59 -16.59 8.56 -17.08
#